data_AF-A0A0C9W5F6-F1
#
_entry.id   AF-A0A0C9W5F6-F1
#
_cell.length_a   1.000
_cell.length_b   1.000
_cell.length_c   1.000
_cell.angle_alpha   90.00
_cell.angle_beta   90.00
_cell.angle_gamma   90.00
#
_symmetry.space_group_name_H-M   'P 1'
#
loop_
_entity.id
_entity.type
_entity.pdbx_description
1 polymer ?
#
loop_
_entity_poly.entity_id
_entity_poly.type
_entity_poly.pdbx_seq_one_letter_code
_entity_poly.pdbx_strand_id
1 'polypeptide(L)'
;MSHSKVPVASGSTARRVVTGLGKDGKAKILYDDREGRVEALPNGSNFQTVWLTDSVPADVTRETNEDPTKGEKLFQGPVNDGSVGMFANFPPGASFPVHLTKSIDYGIVIEGEVELELDNGEKTVLKAGYVP
;
A
#
# COMPACT_ATOMS: atom_id res chain seq x y z
N MET A 1 -13.28 20.59 16.51
CA MET A 1 -11.91 20.16 16.86
C MET A 1 -11.09 20.18 15.58
N SER A 2 -9.93 20.84 15.64
CA SER A 2 -9.10 21.34 14.55
C SER A 2 -8.83 20.33 13.42
N HIS A 3 -9.14 20.71 12.18
CA HIS A 3 -8.57 20.06 11.00
C HIS A 3 -7.12 20.50 10.88
N SER A 4 -6.20 19.57 11.19
CA SER A 4 -4.77 19.80 11.02
C SER A 4 -4.47 20.03 9.53
N LYS A 5 -4.03 21.24 9.17
CA LYS A 5 -3.54 21.60 7.83
C LYS A 5 -2.11 21.12 7.62
N VAL A 6 -1.85 19.82 7.77
CA VAL A 6 -0.58 19.25 7.31
C VAL A 6 -0.68 19.11 5.79
N PRO A 7 0.27 19.66 5.01
CA PRO A 7 0.31 19.43 3.57
C PRO A 7 0.47 17.93 3.33
N VAL A 8 -0.56 17.29 2.81
CA VAL A 8 -0.46 15.92 2.29
C VAL A 8 0.40 16.01 1.03
N ALA A 9 1.39 15.12 0.87
CA ALA A 9 2.12 15.00 -0.38
C ALA A 9 1.13 14.98 -1.56
N SER A 10 1.36 15.80 -2.59
CA SER A 10 0.50 15.88 -3.77
C SER A 10 0.66 14.64 -4.66
N GLY A 11 0.29 13.48 -4.15
CA GLY A 11 0.00 12.29 -4.94
C GLY A 11 -1.49 12.04 -4.83
N SER A 12 -2.23 12.14 -5.95
CA SER A 12 -3.64 11.72 -5.95
C SER A 12 -3.71 10.29 -5.43
N THR A 13 -4.65 9.97 -4.55
CA THR A 13 -4.92 8.58 -4.16
C THR A 13 -5.06 7.74 -5.43
N ALA A 14 -4.30 6.65 -5.54
CA ALA A 14 -4.30 5.77 -6.68
C ALA A 14 -5.71 5.25 -6.96
N ARG A 15 -6.06 5.15 -8.25
CA ARG A 15 -7.29 4.49 -8.69
C ARG A 15 -7.12 3.00 -8.51
N ARG A 16 -8.06 2.38 -7.80
CA ARG A 16 -8.14 0.95 -7.53
C ARG A 16 -9.32 0.38 -8.31
N VAL A 17 -9.07 -0.67 -9.08
CA VAL A 17 -10.11 -1.47 -9.73
C VAL A 17 -10.01 -2.89 -9.20
N VAL A 18 -11.04 -3.35 -8.50
CA VAL A 18 -11.13 -4.68 -7.91
C VAL A 18 -12.09 -5.53 -8.71
N THR A 19 -11.66 -6.72 -9.09
CA THR A 19 -12.49 -7.69 -9.82
C THR A 19 -12.87 -8.87 -8.93
N GLY A 20 -14.01 -9.50 -9.24
CA GLY A 20 -14.43 -10.74 -8.62
C GLY A 20 -15.53 -11.42 -9.43
N LEU A 21 -16.22 -12.38 -8.83
CA LEU A 21 -17.32 -13.11 -9.45
C LEU A 21 -18.66 -12.56 -8.97
N GLY A 22 -19.58 -12.32 -9.91
CA GLY A 22 -20.98 -12.06 -9.58
C GLY A 22 -21.73 -13.33 -9.18
N LYS A 23 -22.96 -13.16 -8.66
CA LYS A 23 -23.88 -14.29 -8.33
C LYS A 23 -24.19 -15.23 -9.49
N ASP A 24 -23.93 -14.78 -10.72
CA ASP A 24 -24.07 -15.54 -11.97
C ASP A 24 -22.79 -16.31 -12.35
N GLY A 25 -21.76 -16.30 -11.50
CA GLY A 25 -20.46 -16.92 -11.75
C GLY A 25 -19.60 -16.20 -12.79
N LYS A 26 -20.00 -15.00 -13.24
CA LYS A 26 -19.27 -14.22 -14.25
C LYS A 26 -18.36 -13.18 -13.60
N ALA A 27 -17.22 -12.92 -14.25
CA ALA A 27 -16.31 -11.85 -13.84
C ALA A 27 -16.99 -10.47 -13.88
N LYS A 28 -16.80 -9.66 -12.83
CA LYS A 28 -17.33 -8.30 -12.68
C LYS A 28 -16.33 -7.38 -11.99
N ILE A 29 -16.47 -6.09 -12.23
CA ILE A 29 -15.83 -5.05 -11.42
C ILE A 29 -16.66 -4.90 -10.14
N LEU A 30 -16.02 -5.11 -9.00
CA LEU A 30 -16.62 -4.96 -7.67
C LEU A 30 -16.43 -3.54 -7.14
N TYR A 31 -15.24 -2.98 -7.37
CA TYR A 31 -14.86 -1.62 -6.97
C TYR A 31 -14.10 -0.93 -8.10
N ASP A 32 -14.39 0.34 -8.31
CA ASP A 32 -13.64 1.27 -9.17
C ASP A 32 -13.63 2.62 -8.47
N ASP A 33 -12.62 2.81 -7.63
CA ASP A 33 -12.60 3.91 -6.67
C ASP A 33 -11.19 4.47 -6.48
N ARG A 34 -11.09 5.50 -5.64
CA ARG A 34 -9.83 6.00 -5.06
C ARG A 34 -9.91 5.99 -3.54
N GLU A 35 -10.81 5.17 -2.98
CA GLU A 35 -11.31 5.23 -1.59
C GLU A 35 -10.81 4.05 -0.74
N GLY A 36 -9.69 3.43 -1.13
CA GLY A 36 -9.00 2.44 -0.29
C GLY A 36 -8.61 2.98 1.10
N ARG A 37 -8.02 2.12 1.93
CA ARG A 37 -7.60 2.52 3.28
C ARG A 37 -6.37 3.44 3.22
N VAL A 38 -6.57 4.72 3.53
CA VAL A 38 -5.50 5.75 3.54
C VAL A 38 -5.08 6.09 4.97
N GLU A 39 -3.78 6.00 5.24
CA GLU A 39 -3.16 6.38 6.50
C GLU A 39 -2.16 7.50 6.25
N ALA A 40 -2.39 8.67 6.86
CA ALA A 40 -1.51 9.84 6.74
C ALA A 40 -0.64 9.96 7.99
N LEU A 41 0.65 10.26 7.79
CA LEU A 41 1.63 10.43 8.86
C LEU A 41 1.92 11.91 9.14
N PRO A 42 2.37 12.26 10.35
CA PRO A 42 2.75 13.64 10.69
C PRO A 42 3.86 14.24 9.81
N ASN A 43 4.69 13.41 9.18
CA ASN A 43 5.75 13.86 8.26
C ASN A 43 5.23 14.19 6.84
N GLY A 44 3.91 14.17 6.62
CA GLY A 44 3.27 14.45 5.33
C GLY A 44 3.23 13.25 4.37
N SER A 45 3.83 12.12 4.74
CA SER A 45 3.72 10.88 3.99
C SER A 45 2.31 10.29 4.12
N ASN A 46 1.90 9.54 3.11
CA ASN A 46 0.67 8.75 3.20
C ASN A 46 0.84 7.37 2.58
N PHE A 47 0.09 6.43 3.10
CA PHE A 47 0.02 5.06 2.61
C PHE A 47 -1.43 4.75 2.26
N GLN A 48 -1.66 4.32 1.03
CA GLN A 48 -2.96 3.85 0.58
C GLN A 48 -2.88 2.36 0.35
N THR A 49 -3.41 1.58 1.29
CA THR A 49 -3.59 0.14 1.11
C THR A 49 -4.71 -0.08 0.10
N VAL A 50 -4.41 -0.84 -0.95
CA VAL A 50 -5.33 -1.17 -2.03
C VAL A 50 -5.77 -2.63 -2.01
N TRP A 51 -5.00 -3.52 -1.36
CA TRP A 51 -5.33 -4.93 -1.24
C TRP A 51 -4.69 -5.58 -0.01
N LEU A 52 -5.42 -6.49 0.64
CA LEU A 52 -4.94 -7.36 1.70
C LEU A 52 -5.35 -8.81 1.43
N THR A 53 -4.49 -9.76 1.78
CA THR A 53 -4.84 -11.18 1.86
C THR A 53 -4.43 -11.75 3.22
N ASP A 54 -5.19 -12.73 3.70
CA ASP A 54 -4.92 -13.43 4.96
C ASP A 54 -4.04 -14.69 4.79
N SER A 55 -3.65 -15.00 3.56
CA SER A 55 -2.80 -16.16 3.27
C SER A 55 -2.09 -16.01 1.92
N VAL A 56 -0.99 -16.75 1.77
CA VAL A 56 -0.32 -17.07 0.51
C VAL A 56 -0.22 -18.60 0.43
N PRO A 57 -0.90 -19.27 -0.53
CA PRO A 57 -1.73 -18.69 -1.60
C PRO A 57 -2.98 -17.97 -1.08
N ALA A 58 -3.37 -16.91 -1.79
CA ALA A 58 -4.57 -16.14 -1.45
C ALA A 58 -5.85 -16.90 -1.86
N ASP A 59 -6.90 -16.81 -1.04
CA ASP A 59 -8.22 -17.28 -1.43
C ASP A 59 -8.88 -16.27 -2.39
N VAL A 60 -8.93 -16.65 -3.67
CA VAL A 60 -9.55 -15.88 -4.75
C VAL A 60 -10.91 -16.47 -5.17
N THR A 61 -11.44 -17.42 -4.39
CA THR A 61 -12.66 -18.16 -4.71
C THR A 61 -13.89 -17.61 -4.00
N ARG A 62 -13.70 -16.72 -3.01
CA ARG A 62 -14.78 -16.12 -2.25
C ARG A 62 -15.76 -15.38 -3.16
N GLU A 63 -17.03 -15.79 -3.08
CA GLU A 63 -18.18 -15.04 -3.62
C GLU A 63 -18.47 -13.75 -2.83
N THR A 64 -17.54 -13.31 -1.97
CA THR A 64 -17.77 -12.14 -1.12
C THR A 64 -17.42 -10.87 -1.89
N ASN A 65 -18.42 -10.01 -2.11
CA ASN A 65 -18.24 -8.63 -2.55
C ASN A 65 -17.69 -7.76 -1.39
N GLU A 66 -16.75 -8.30 -0.62
CA GLU A 66 -16.13 -7.59 0.49
C GLU A 66 -14.95 -6.77 -0.01
N ASP A 67 -14.76 -5.60 0.58
CA ASP A 67 -13.66 -4.72 0.20
C ASP A 67 -12.34 -5.34 0.69
N PRO A 68 -11.36 -5.61 -0.19
CA PRO A 68 -10.11 -6.27 0.16
C PRO A 68 -9.20 -5.43 1.07
N THR A 69 -9.59 -4.22 1.43
CA THR A 69 -8.87 -3.36 2.39
C THR A 69 -9.49 -3.37 3.78
N LYS A 70 -10.65 -4.01 3.95
CA LYS A 70 -11.33 -4.13 5.25
C LYS A 70 -10.75 -5.32 6.01
N GLY A 71 -10.05 -5.01 7.10
CA GLY A 71 -9.55 -5.96 8.08
C GLY A 71 -8.90 -5.19 9.24
N GLU A 72 -8.83 -5.80 10.43
CA GLU A 72 -8.18 -5.20 11.62
C GLU A 72 -6.64 -5.10 11.48
N LYS A 73 -6.13 -5.48 10.31
CA LYS A 73 -4.73 -5.59 9.87
C LYS A 73 -3.99 -4.26 9.96
N LEU A 74 -3.20 -3.96 10.98
CA LEU A 74 -2.50 -2.67 11.07
C LEU A 74 -1.34 -2.55 10.08
N PHE A 75 -1.05 -1.30 9.73
CA PHE A 75 0.01 -0.80 8.85
C PHE A 75 1.45 -1.12 9.30
N GLN A 76 1.64 -1.78 10.45
CA GLN A 76 2.97 -2.12 10.99
C GLN A 76 3.03 -3.58 11.43
N GLY A 77 3.84 -4.37 10.74
CA GLY A 77 4.18 -5.74 11.16
C GLY A 77 3.41 -6.84 10.42
N PRO A 78 3.93 -8.07 10.47
CA PRO A 78 3.71 -9.12 9.49
C PRO A 78 2.23 -9.36 9.31
N VAL A 79 1.73 -9.00 8.14
CA VAL A 79 0.34 -9.23 7.77
C VAL A 79 0.25 -10.71 7.42
N ASN A 80 0.12 -11.51 8.48
CA ASN A 80 -0.94 -12.48 8.53
C ASN A 80 -0.84 -13.63 7.53
N ASP A 81 0.33 -14.25 7.42
CA ASP A 81 0.66 -15.31 6.45
C ASP A 81 0.31 -14.96 4.99
N GLY A 82 0.09 -13.68 4.71
CA GLY A 82 -0.61 -13.15 3.55
C GLY A 82 0.20 -12.11 2.78
N SER A 83 -0.50 -11.17 2.15
CA SER A 83 0.11 -10.13 1.32
C SER A 83 -0.57 -8.77 1.50
N VAL A 84 0.18 -7.71 1.24
CA VAL A 84 -0.29 -6.33 1.25
C VAL A 84 0.12 -5.64 -0.04
N GLY A 85 -0.85 -5.02 -0.71
CA GLY A 85 -0.60 -4.07 -1.79
C GLY A 85 -0.89 -2.65 -1.30
N MET A 86 0.08 -1.75 -1.39
CA MET A 86 -0.09 -0.34 -1.02
C MET A 86 0.66 0.62 -1.94
N PHE A 87 0.13 1.83 -2.05
CA PHE A 87 0.85 2.98 -2.59
C PHE A 87 1.43 3.78 -1.42
N ALA A 88 2.74 4.00 -1.44
CA ALA A 88 3.43 4.83 -0.47
C ALA A 88 3.85 6.15 -1.13
N ASN A 89 3.41 7.27 -0.56
CA ASN A 89 3.73 8.60 -1.04
C ASN A 89 4.58 9.32 0.00
N PHE A 90 5.76 9.77 -0.41
CA PHE A 90 6.73 10.44 0.46
C PHE A 90 6.97 11.87 -0.04
N PRO A 91 6.74 12.92 0.77
CA PRO A 91 7.16 14.25 0.40
C PRO A 91 8.70 14.36 0.43
N PRO A 92 9.30 15.33 -0.28
CA PRO A 92 10.74 15.55 -0.24
C PRO A 92 11.26 15.71 1.20
N GLY A 93 12.34 15.00 1.52
CA GLY A 93 12.97 15.01 2.84
C GLY A 93 12.28 14.14 3.89
N ALA A 94 11.20 13.42 3.55
CA ALA A 94 10.66 12.40 4.43
C ALA A 94 11.68 11.27 4.64
N SER A 95 11.80 10.81 5.88
CA SER A 95 12.60 9.65 6.26
C SER A 95 11.84 8.78 7.24
N PHE A 96 12.23 7.51 7.31
CA PHE A 96 11.62 6.50 8.15
C PHE A 96 12.70 5.81 8.99
N PRO A 97 12.37 5.34 10.20
CA PRO A 97 13.28 4.51 10.97
C PRO A 97 13.64 3.23 10.20
N VAL A 98 14.92 2.86 10.26
CA VAL A 98 15.37 1.55 9.81
C VAL A 98 14.61 0.47 10.59
N HIS A 99 14.05 -0.50 9.87
CA HIS A 99 13.29 -1.59 10.46
C HIS A 99 13.43 -2.86 9.61
N LEU A 100 13.04 -3.99 10.21
CA LEU A 100 13.04 -5.30 9.56
C LEU A 100 11.63 -5.91 9.68
N THR A 101 11.14 -6.44 8.58
CA THR A 101 9.90 -7.22 8.49
C THR A 101 10.24 -8.67 8.17
N LYS A 102 9.39 -9.61 8.61
CA LYS A 102 9.48 -11.02 8.16
C LYS A 102 8.68 -11.18 6.87
N SER A 103 9.09 -10.49 5.81
CA SER A 103 8.47 -10.50 4.48
C SER A 103 9.52 -10.35 3.39
N ILE A 104 9.10 -10.64 2.16
CA ILE A 104 9.76 -10.14 0.95
C ILE A 104 8.89 -9.02 0.40
N ASP A 105 9.48 -7.87 0.16
CA ASP A 105 8.77 -6.67 -0.27
C ASP A 105 9.20 -6.29 -1.69
N TYR A 106 8.23 -6.21 -2.61
CA TYR A 106 8.47 -5.74 -3.97
C TYR A 106 8.15 -4.25 -4.04
N GLY A 107 9.16 -3.41 -3.88
CA GLY A 107 9.02 -1.96 -4.05
C GLY A 107 9.08 -1.57 -5.52
N ILE A 108 8.15 -0.74 -6.01
CA ILE A 108 8.21 -0.21 -7.36
C ILE A 108 8.08 1.29 -7.27
N VAL A 109 9.11 2.02 -7.71
CA VAL A 109 9.03 3.48 -7.79
C VAL A 109 8.18 3.82 -9.00
N ILE A 110 7.00 4.41 -8.76
CA ILE A 110 6.07 4.82 -9.82
C ILE A 110 6.44 6.20 -10.37
N GLU A 111 6.76 7.14 -9.48
CA GLU A 111 7.13 8.52 -9.80
C GLU A 111 8.21 9.02 -8.83
N GLY A 112 9.08 9.90 -9.31
CA GLY A 112 10.17 10.48 -8.51
C GLY A 112 11.32 9.51 -8.27
N GLU A 113 11.98 9.68 -7.13
CA GLU A 113 13.09 8.86 -6.67
C GLU A 113 13.10 8.76 -5.13
N VAL A 114 13.66 7.68 -4.61
CA VAL A 114 13.84 7.41 -3.18
C VAL A 114 15.26 6.92 -2.92
N GLU A 115 15.86 7.29 -1.78
CA GLU A 115 17.09 6.70 -1.30
C GLU A 115 16.76 5.52 -0.40
N LEU A 116 17.23 4.33 -0.75
CA LEU A 116 17.17 3.13 0.09
C LEU A 116 18.42 3.09 0.95
N GLU A 117 18.24 3.06 2.28
CA GLU A 117 19.31 2.98 3.27
C GLU A 117 19.18 1.69 4.10
N LEU A 118 20.28 0.95 4.24
CA LEU A 118 20.39 -0.23 5.09
C LEU A 118 20.94 0.13 6.48
N ASP A 119 20.81 -0.79 7.44
CA ASP A 119 21.25 -0.61 8.83
C ASP A 119 22.78 -0.41 8.97
N ASN A 120 23.55 -0.93 8.02
CA ASN A 120 24.99 -0.75 7.92
C ASN A 120 25.40 0.61 7.30
N GLY A 121 24.44 1.47 6.93
CA GLY A 121 24.65 2.76 6.29
C GLY A 121 24.88 2.71 4.77
N GLU A 122 24.81 1.54 4.15
CA GLU A 122 24.83 1.41 2.69
C GLU A 122 23.57 2.05 2.08
N LYS A 123 23.76 2.80 1.00
CA LYS A 123 22.71 3.59 0.35
C LYS A 123 22.72 3.40 -1.15
N THR A 124 21.53 3.39 -1.76
CA THR A 124 21.36 3.47 -3.21
C THR A 124 20.12 4.28 -3.57
N VAL A 125 20.13 4.94 -4.72
CA VAL A 125 19.00 5.72 -5.22
C VAL A 125 18.19 4.89 -6.19
N LEU A 126 16.89 4.75 -5.91
CA LEU A 126 15.91 4.07 -6.75
C LEU A 126 15.09 5.11 -7.49
N LYS A 127 15.01 4.99 -8.81
CA LYS A 127 14.26 5.90 -9.69
C LYS A 127 13.02 5.21 -10.24
N ALA A 128 12.09 5.99 -10.78
CA ALA A 128 10.90 5.46 -11.43
C ALA A 128 11.20 4.30 -12.41
N GLY A 129 10.43 3.21 -12.29
CA GLY A 129 10.62 1.98 -13.06
C GLY A 129 11.65 1.00 -12.50
N TYR A 130 12.33 1.34 -11.40
CA TYR A 130 13.25 0.42 -10.71
C TYR A 130 12.50 -0.47 -9.71
N VAL A 131 12.93 -1.72 -9.62
CA VAL A 131 12.51 -2.71 -8.63
C VAL A 131 13.77 -3.14 -7.85
N PRO A 132 13.87 -2.85 -6.54
CA PRO A 132 14.98 -3.27 -5.70
C PRO A 132 14.96 -4.76 -5.38
#